data_AF-A0A369YH91-F1
#
_entry.id   AF-A0A369YH91-F1
#
_cell.length_a   1.000
_cell.length_b   1.000
_cell.length_c   1.000
_cell.angle_alpha   90.00
_cell.angle_beta   90.00
_cell.angle_gamma   90.00
#
_symmetry.space_group_name_H-M   'P 1'
#
loop_
_entity.id
_entity.type
_entity.pdbx_description
1 polymer ?
#
loop_
_entity_poly.entity_id
_entity_poly.type
_entity_poly.pdbx_seq_one_letter_code
_entity_poly.pdbx_strand_id
1 'polypeptide(L)' 'MDDALLSLTHEQQQAAVEEIQKLAQQGIPMGEAIQIIANRLREQHQANKP' A
#
# COMPACT_ATOMS: atom_id res chain seq x y z
N MET A 1 -14.03 -6.35 -7.88
CA MET A 1 -14.22 -5.08 -7.14
C MET A 1 -13.25 -5.13 -5.99
N ASP A 2 -12.17 -4.37 -6.11
CA ASP A 2 -11.04 -4.30 -5.18
C ASP A 2 -11.40 -3.43 -3.96
N ASP A 3 -12.46 -3.81 -3.23
CA ASP A 3 -12.92 -3.11 -2.02
C ASP A 3 -11.86 -3.03 -0.91
N ALA A 4 -10.82 -3.87 -0.97
CA ALA A 4 -9.69 -3.82 -0.06
C ALA A 4 -8.90 -2.50 -0.15
N LEU A 5 -8.75 -1.92 -1.35
CA LEU A 5 -8.10 -0.61 -1.54
C LEU A 5 -8.96 0.55 -1.01
N LEU A 6 -10.29 0.38 -0.99
CA LEU A 6 -11.23 1.40 -0.52
C LEU A 6 -11.46 1.39 1.01
N SER A 7 -10.99 0.35 1.71
CA SER A 7 -11.09 0.24 3.18
C SER A 7 -9.95 0.92 3.96
N LEU A 8 -9.09 1.67 3.27
CA LEU A 8 -7.97 2.39 3.87
C LEU A 8 -8.42 3.74 4.43
N THR A 9 -7.93 4.09 5.61
CA THR A 9 -8.09 5.46 6.13
C THR A 9 -7.35 6.45 5.23
N HIS A 10 -7.73 7.73 5.29
CA HIS A 10 -7.06 8.77 4.49
C HIS A 10 -5.55 8.84 4.79
N GLU A 11 -5.15 8.61 6.04
CA GLU A 11 -3.74 8.48 6.43
C GLU A 11 -3.05 7.29 5.78
N GLN A 12 -3.68 6.11 5.74
CA GLN A 12 -3.09 4.94 5.11
C GLN A 12 -2.95 5.10 3.60
N GLN A 13 -3.89 5.79 2.95
CA GLN A 13 -3.76 6.15 1.53
C GLN A 13 -2.58 7.10 1.31
N GLN A 14 -2.43 8.12 2.16
CA GLN A 14 -1.32 9.07 2.06
C GLN A 14 0.03 8.37 2.25
N ALA A 15 0.15 7.52 3.27
CA ALA A 15 1.35 6.72 3.54
C ALA A 15 1.68 5.79 2.37
N ALA A 16 0.69 5.11 1.81
CA ALA A 16 0.86 4.26 0.62
C ALA A 16 1.42 5.06 -0.57
N VAL A 17 0.90 6.26 -0.83
CA VAL A 17 1.35 7.13 -1.92
C VAL A 17 2.79 7.61 -1.71
N GLU A 18 3.14 8.03 -0.50
CA GLU A 18 4.51 8.44 -0.17
C GLU A 18 5.50 7.30 -0.33
N GLU A 19 5.10 6.09 0.07
CA GLU A 19 5.99 4.94 0.04
C GLU A 19 6.19 4.41 -1.38
N ILE A 20 5.14 4.42 -2.20
CA ILE A 20 5.25 4.18 -3.65
C ILE A 20 6.21 5.20 -4.28
N GLN A 21 6.11 6.49 -3.95
CA GLN A 21 7.02 7.51 -4.46
C GLN A 21 8.47 7.29 -4.01
N LYS A 22 8.70 6.86 -2.77
CA LYS A 22 10.04 6.49 -2.28
C LYS A 22 10.62 5.30 -3.04
N LEU A 23 9.82 4.28 -3.32
CA LEU A 23 10.25 3.11 -4.08
C LEU A 23 10.58 3.51 -5.53
N ALA A 24 9.76 4.37 -6.14
CA ALA A 24 10.02 4.91 -7.46
C ALA A 24 11.33 5.71 -7.54
N GLN A 25 11.63 6.54 -6.52
CA GLN A 25 12.90 7.27 -6.44
C GLN A 25 14.12 6.34 -6.30
N GLN A 26 13.93 5.13 -5.74
CA GLN A 26 14.96 4.10 -5.68
C GLN A 26 15.13 3.34 -7.00
N GLY A 27 14.36 3.69 -8.04
CA GLY A 27 14.38 3.03 -9.34
C GLY A 27 13.47 1.81 -9.44
N ILE A 28 12.61 1.57 -8.44
CA ILE A 28 11.64 0.46 -8.48
C ILE A 28 10.51 0.85 -9.42
N PRO A 29 10.12 -0.01 -10.37
CA PRO A 29 9.01 0.27 -11.26
C PRO A 29 7.70 0.41 -10.48
N MET A 30 6.86 1.37 -10.90
CA MET A 30 5.62 1.69 -10.19
C MET A 30 4.68 0.50 -9.98
N GLY A 31 4.60 -0.42 -10.95
CA GLY A 31 3.78 -1.62 -10.81
C GLY A 31 4.25 -2.53 -9.67
N GLU A 32 5.56 -2.67 -9.50
CA GLU A 32 6.15 -3.47 -8.42
C GLU A 32 5.99 -2.75 -7.07
N ALA A 33 6.19 -1.43 -7.04
CA ALA A 33 5.97 -0.61 -5.85
C ALA A 33 4.52 -0.72 -5.33
N ILE A 34 3.52 -0.66 -6.23
CA ILE A 34 2.11 -0.85 -5.88
C ILE A 34 1.90 -2.27 -5.32
N GLN A 35 2.50 -3.30 -5.92
CA GLN A 35 2.37 -4.68 -5.47
C GLN A 35 2.93 -4.88 -4.04
N ILE A 36 4.10 -4.29 -3.76
CA ILE A 36 4.73 -4.30 -2.43
C ILE A 36 3.82 -3.67 -1.38
N ILE A 37 3.26 -2.51 -1.69
CA ILE A 37 2.38 -1.78 -0.77
C ILE A 37 1.04 -2.49 -0.58
N ALA A 38 0.43 -3.03 -1.64
CA ALA A 38 -0.77 -3.84 -1.55
C ALA A 38 -0.58 -5.09 -0.69
N ASN A 39 0.61 -5.71 -0.73
CA ASN A 39 0.95 -6.82 0.16
C ASN A 39 1.08 -6.35 1.62
N ARG A 40 1.84 -5.28 1.89
CA ARG A 40 1.97 -4.74 3.25
C ARG A 40 0.64 -4.32 3.86
N LEU A 41 -0.23 -3.68 3.08
CA LEU A 41 -1.57 -3.30 3.54
C LEU A 41 -2.41 -4.53 3.88
N ARG A 42 -2.34 -5.59 3.07
CA ARG A 42 -3.01 -6.86 3.38
C ARG A 42 -2.48 -7.51 4.66
N GLU A 43 -1.17 -7.51 4.88
CA GLU A 43 -0.56 -8.05 6.11
C GLU A 43 -0.98 -7.24 7.35
N GLN A 44 -0.98 -5.91 7.26
CA GLN A 44 -1.45 -5.04 8.35
C GLN A 44 -2.93 -5.23 8.67
N HIS A 45 -3.78 -5.38 7.65
CA HIS A 45 -5.21 -5.63 7.84
C HIS A 45 -5.50 -7.02 8.42
N GLN A 46 -4.69 -8.03 8.09
CA GLN A 46 -4.79 -9.36 8.70
C GLN A 46 -4.28 -9.38 10.15
N ALA A 47 -3.22 -8.63 10.46
CA ALA A 47 -2.69 -8.52 11.82
C ALA A 47 -3.62 -7.76 12.77
N ASN A 48 -4.49 -6.88 12.25
CA ASN A 48 -5.45 -6.11 13.06
C ASN A 48 -6.83 -6.78 13.19
N LYS A 49 -6.94 -8.08 12.85
CA LYS A 49 -8.14 -8.86 13.10
C LYS A 49 -7.96 -9.65 14.40
N PRO A 50 -8.66 -9.31 15.50
CA PRO A 50 -8.61 -10.09 16.74
C PRO A 50 -9.17 -11.51 16.57
#